data_AF-Q09BU0-F1
#
_entry.id   AF-Q09BU0-F1
#
_cell.length_a   1.000
_cell.length_b   1.000
_cell.length_c   1.000
_cell.angle_alpha   90.00
_cell.angle_beta   90.00
_cell.angle_gamma   90.00
#
_symmetry.space_group_name_H-M   'P 1'
#
loop_
_entity.id
_entity.type
_entity.pdbx_description
1 polymer ?
#
loop_
_entity_poly.entity_id
_entity_poly.type
_entity_poly.pdbx_seq_one_letter_code
_entity_poly.pdbx_strand_id
1 'polypeptide(L)'
;MGTRSKSHSGPPQGSLSEGPIRSCIGCGSRKAQVELTRVALDPAGEVVVDRERRLPGRGSYLCGAGCLTAALKRKAFGRAFRGKAGKVDPSKLGQAWESDSGP
;
A
#
# COMPACT_ATOMS: atom_id res chain seq x y z
N MET A 1 7.71 -8.38 -29.31
CA MET A 1 8.22 -8.30 -27.92
C MET A 1 7.29 -7.42 -27.11
N GLY A 2 6.72 -7.93 -26.00
CA GLY A 2 5.90 -7.16 -25.05
C GLY A 2 4.41 -7.52 -25.02
N THR A 3 4.07 -8.73 -24.58
CA THR A 3 2.68 -9.11 -24.26
C THR A 3 2.20 -8.25 -23.08
N ARG A 4 1.25 -7.34 -23.34
CA ARG A 4 0.53 -6.60 -22.30
C ARG A 4 -0.44 -7.57 -21.62
N SER A 5 0.04 -8.35 -20.65
CA SER A 5 -0.81 -9.18 -19.80
C SER A 5 -1.58 -8.29 -18.81
N LYS A 6 -2.62 -7.62 -19.31
CA LYS A 6 -3.73 -7.08 -18.52
C LYS A 6 -4.67 -8.26 -18.24
N SER A 7 -4.43 -8.97 -17.15
CA SER A 7 -5.40 -9.90 -16.60
C SER A 7 -5.45 -9.71 -15.10
N HIS A 8 -6.60 -9.23 -14.62
CA HIS A 8 -7.35 -9.78 -13.49
C HIS A 8 -8.58 -8.88 -13.31
N SER A 9 -9.52 -9.04 -14.25
CA SER A 9 -10.92 -8.70 -14.03
C SER A 9 -11.54 -9.86 -13.26
N GLY A 10 -11.54 -9.78 -11.94
CA GLY A 10 -12.27 -10.70 -11.09
C GLY A 10 -12.97 -9.89 -10.00
N PRO A 11 -14.30 -9.95 -9.86
CA PRO A 11 -14.95 -9.44 -8.66
C PRO A 11 -14.65 -10.41 -7.51
N PRO A 12 -14.18 -9.96 -6.33
CA PRO A 12 -14.17 -10.84 -5.17
C PRO A 12 -15.61 -10.95 -4.67
N GLN A 13 -16.23 -12.09 -4.95
CA GLN A 13 -17.47 -12.54 -4.33
C GLN A 13 -17.15 -12.82 -2.87
N GLY A 14 -17.73 -12.03 -1.98
CA GLY A 14 -17.30 -11.93 -0.59
C GLY A 14 -17.81 -13.05 0.32
N SER A 15 -17.03 -13.30 1.37
CA SER A 15 -17.48 -13.53 2.75
C SER A 15 -16.26 -13.34 3.65
N LEU A 16 -16.35 -12.43 4.62
CA LEU A 16 -15.28 -11.77 5.45
C LEU A 16 -14.72 -10.43 4.91
N SER A 17 -15.11 -10.02 3.70
CA SER A 17 -14.66 -8.80 3.01
C SER A 17 -15.56 -7.56 3.25
N GLU A 18 -16.09 -7.37 4.45
CA GLU A 18 -17.13 -6.35 4.75
C GLU A 18 -16.60 -4.92 4.95
N GLY A 19 -15.45 -4.61 4.34
CA GLY A 19 -14.75 -3.33 4.49
C GLY A 19 -14.71 -2.52 3.19
N PRO A 20 -14.35 -1.23 3.25
CA PRO A 20 -14.19 -0.40 2.07
C PRO A 20 -13.23 -1.03 1.05
N ILE A 21 -13.58 -0.98 -0.24
CA ILE A 21 -12.65 -1.35 -1.30
C ILE A 21 -11.64 -0.23 -1.51
N ARG A 22 -10.36 -0.58 -1.53
CA ARG A 22 -9.23 0.35 -1.70
C ARG A 22 -8.37 -0.07 -2.88
N SER A 23 -7.67 0.90 -3.45
CA SER A 23 -6.76 0.67 -4.57
C SER A 23 -5.32 0.61 -4.08
N CYS A 24 -4.59 -0.44 -4.45
CA CYS A 24 -3.16 -0.55 -4.18
C CYS A 24 -2.38 0.49 -5.00
N ILE A 25 -1.59 1.34 -4.33
CA ILE A 25 -0.75 2.34 -5.02
C ILE A 25 0.53 1.76 -5.61
N GLY A 26 0.77 0.45 -5.51
CA GLY A 26 1.87 -0.27 -6.18
C GLY A 26 1.46 -0.99 -7.47
N CYS A 27 0.33 -1.69 -7.50
CA CYS A 27 -0.13 -2.42 -8.71
C CYS A 27 -1.42 -1.85 -9.32
N GLY A 28 -2.20 -1.06 -8.58
CA GLY A 28 -3.47 -0.49 -9.05
C GLY A 28 -4.69 -1.41 -8.87
N SER A 29 -4.50 -2.64 -8.38
CA SER A 29 -5.62 -3.54 -8.08
C SER A 29 -6.52 -2.97 -6.98
N ARG A 30 -7.83 -3.29 -7.07
CA ARG A 30 -8.83 -2.98 -6.06
C ARG A 30 -9.06 -4.21 -5.19
N LYS A 31 -8.95 -4.08 -3.88
CA LYS A 31 -9.13 -5.16 -2.91
C LYS A 31 -9.86 -4.66 -1.67
N ALA A 32 -10.38 -5.57 -0.84
CA ALA A 32 -10.92 -5.16 0.45
C ALA A 32 -9.81 -4.52 1.28
N GLN A 33 -10.16 -3.50 2.07
CA GLN A 33 -9.20 -2.79 2.91
C GLN A 33 -8.41 -3.73 3.83
N VAL A 34 -9.04 -4.83 4.29
CA VAL A 34 -8.42 -5.85 5.15
C VAL A 34 -7.33 -6.65 4.45
N GLU A 35 -7.36 -6.74 3.11
CA GLU A 35 -6.35 -7.42 2.31
C GLU A 35 -5.15 -6.52 1.94
N LEU A 36 -5.16 -5.26 2.39
CA LEU A 36 -4.13 -4.29 2.06
C LEU A 36 -3.51 -3.73 3.33
N THR A 37 -2.20 -3.54 3.29
CA THR A 37 -1.48 -2.80 4.32
C THR A 37 -1.65 -1.31 4.10
N ARG A 38 -2.14 -0.60 5.13
CA ARG A 38 -2.15 0.87 5.14
C ARG A 38 -0.73 1.39 5.40
N VAL A 39 -0.37 2.42 4.65
CA VAL A 39 0.78 3.29 4.91
C VAL A 39 0.30 4.72 5.11
N ALA A 40 0.96 5.47 5.97
CA ALA A 40 0.59 6.84 6.32
C ALA A 40 1.82 7.71 6.52
N LEU A 41 1.61 9.00 6.71
CA LEU A 41 2.65 9.90 7.15
C LEU A 41 2.68 9.94 8.68
N ASP A 42 3.86 9.79 9.25
CA ASP A 42 4.09 10.06 10.65
C ASP A 42 4.17 11.60 10.91
N PRO A 43 4.29 12.05 12.17
CA PRO A 43 4.44 13.48 12.47
C PRO A 43 5.67 14.15 11.86
N ALA A 44 6.70 13.38 11.49
CA ALA A 44 7.90 13.87 10.80
C ALA A 44 7.70 13.96 9.26
N GLY A 45 6.59 13.46 8.73
CA GLY A 45 6.30 13.41 7.30
C GLY A 45 6.95 12.22 6.58
N GLU A 46 7.45 11.23 7.32
CA GLU A 46 7.97 9.98 6.76
C GLU A 46 6.84 9.01 6.47
N VAL A 47 6.97 8.22 5.39
CA VAL A 47 5.99 7.19 5.06
C VAL A 47 6.28 5.94 5.91
N VAL A 48 5.30 5.54 6.72
CA VAL A 48 5.41 4.38 7.62
C VAL A 48 4.23 3.41 7.42
N VAL A 49 4.42 2.16 7.85
CA VAL A 49 3.33 1.16 7.90
C VAL A 49 2.42 1.48 9.09
N ASP A 50 1.11 1.50 8.85
CA ASP A 50 0.10 1.79 9.88
C ASP A 50 -1.09 0.82 9.78
N ARG A 51 -0.82 -0.46 10.08
CA ARG A 51 -1.81 -1.55 10.04
C ARG A 51 -3.03 -1.25 10.90
N GLU A 52 -2.79 -0.74 12.10
CA GLU A 52 -3.81 -0.44 13.11
C GLU A 52 -4.59 0.85 12.83
N ARG A 53 -4.14 1.64 11.84
CA ARG A 53 -4.80 2.89 11.40
C ARG A 53 -4.80 3.96 12.51
N ARG A 54 -3.73 4.02 13.30
CA ARG A 54 -3.57 4.98 14.41
C ARG A 54 -3.10 6.36 13.94
N LEU A 55 -2.45 6.44 12.78
CA LEU A 55 -1.89 7.71 12.30
C LEU A 55 -2.96 8.57 11.60
N PRO A 56 -3.08 9.85 11.98
CA PRO A 56 -4.10 10.74 11.45
C PRO A 56 -3.85 11.07 9.97
N GLY A 57 -4.87 11.65 9.33
CA GLY A 57 -4.76 12.17 7.98
C GLY A 57 -4.84 11.12 6.87
N ARG A 58 -4.29 11.47 5.71
CA ARG A 58 -4.46 10.67 4.49
C ARG A 58 -3.55 9.45 4.51
N GLY A 59 -4.16 8.26 4.57
CA GLY A 59 -3.47 7.00 4.33
C GLY A 59 -3.54 6.55 2.88
N SER A 60 -2.65 5.64 2.52
CA SER A 60 -2.61 4.93 1.24
C SER A 60 -2.44 3.42 1.48
N TYR A 61 -2.59 2.61 0.44
CA TYR A 61 -2.66 1.14 0.59
C TYR A 61 -1.72 0.41 -0.37
N LEU A 62 -1.12 -0.67 0.12
CA LEU A 62 -0.26 -1.58 -0.64
C LEU A 62 -0.67 -3.04 -0.39
N CYS A 63 -0.46 -3.92 -1.37
CA CYS A 63 -0.67 -5.36 -1.17
C CYS A 63 0.40 -6.02 -0.28
N GLY A 64 1.46 -5.28 0.09
CA GLY A 64 2.63 -5.80 0.81
C GLY A 64 3.95 -5.35 0.16
N ALA A 65 5.07 -5.91 0.63
CA ALA A 65 6.43 -5.55 0.20
C ALA A 65 6.65 -5.66 -1.32
N GLY A 66 6.05 -6.66 -2.00
CA GLY A 66 6.15 -6.77 -3.46
C GLY A 66 5.59 -5.56 -4.23
N CYS A 67 4.61 -4.85 -3.66
CA CYS A 67 4.05 -3.64 -4.25
C CYS A 67 4.77 -2.35 -3.84
N LEU A 68 5.65 -2.39 -2.83
CA LEU A 68 6.48 -1.25 -2.41
C LEU A 68 7.41 -0.82 -3.54
N THR A 69 8.15 -1.77 -4.11
CA THR A 69 9.09 -1.52 -5.22
C THR A 69 8.37 -0.91 -6.42
N ALA A 70 7.19 -1.41 -6.77
CA ALA A 70 6.39 -0.87 -7.87
C ALA A 70 5.90 0.56 -7.56
N ALA A 71 5.47 0.85 -6.33
CA ALA A 71 5.05 2.17 -5.90
C ALA A 71 6.19 3.21 -5.96
N LEU A 72 7.40 2.81 -5.58
CA LEU A 72 8.62 3.63 -5.67
C LEU A 72 8.98 3.95 -7.12
N LYS A 73 9.09 2.91 -7.97
CA LYS A 73 9.45 3.06 -9.39
C LYS A 73 8.55 4.03 -10.14
N ARG A 74 7.24 4.05 -9.81
CA ARG A 74 6.25 4.93 -10.44
C ARG A 74 5.98 6.23 -9.68
N LYS A 75 6.77 6.56 -8.65
CA LYS A 75 6.63 7.77 -7.82
C LYS A 75 5.22 7.92 -7.21
N ALA A 76 4.59 6.80 -6.85
CA ALA A 76 3.19 6.76 -6.43
C ALA A 76 2.92 7.49 -5.10
N PHE A 77 3.90 7.48 -4.18
CA PHE A 77 3.78 8.11 -2.87
C PHE A 77 3.56 9.62 -2.95
N GLY A 78 4.27 10.31 -3.86
CA GLY A 78 4.07 11.73 -4.09
C GLY A 78 2.63 12.05 -4.47
N ARG A 79 2.04 11.29 -5.40
CA ARG A 79 0.62 11.46 -5.78
C ARG A 79 -0.33 11.09 -4.64
N ALA A 80 -0.07 9.99 -3.95
CA ALA A 80 -0.94 9.49 -2.88
C ALA A 80 -1.05 10.52 -1.74
N PHE A 81 0.08 11.08 -1.32
CA PHE A 81 0.19 12.03 -0.21
C PHE A 81 0.18 13.51 -0.65
N ARG A 82 -0.18 13.80 -1.91
CA ARG A 82 -0.26 15.18 -2.45
C ARG A 82 1.05 15.97 -2.25
N GLY A 83 2.19 15.33 -2.47
CA GLY A 83 3.51 15.94 -2.34
C GLY A 83 4.01 16.11 -0.90
N LYS A 84 3.23 15.72 0.12
CA LYS A 84 3.62 15.86 1.54
C LYS A 84 4.54 14.75 2.04
N ALA A 85 4.70 13.67 1.29
CA ALA A 85 5.60 12.59 1.67
C ALA A 85 7.04 13.04 1.55
N GLY A 86 7.80 12.89 2.63
CA GLY A 86 9.26 12.99 2.61
C GLY A 86 9.92 11.86 1.82
N LYS A 87 11.23 11.70 2.03
CA LYS A 87 11.98 10.63 1.40
C LYS A 87 11.44 9.27 1.88
N VAL A 88 11.03 8.43 0.93
CA VAL A 88 10.58 7.07 1.24
C VAL A 88 11.78 6.15 1.31
N ASP A 89 12.05 5.59 2.49
CA ASP A 89 13.10 4.60 2.69
C ASP A 89 12.53 3.18 2.47
N PRO A 90 12.88 2.50 1.36
CA PRO A 90 12.39 1.17 1.06
C PRO A 90 12.79 0.12 2.11
N SER A 91 13.95 0.27 2.74
CA SER A 91 14.47 -0.71 3.70
C SER A 91 13.70 -0.64 5.01
N LYS A 92 13.47 0.58 5.53
CA LYS A 92 12.63 0.77 6.75
C LYS A 92 11.21 0.24 6.55
N LEU A 93 10.62 0.58 5.40
CA LEU A 93 9.28 0.15 5.04
C LEU A 93 9.21 -1.37 4.87
N GLY A 94 10.16 -1.97 4.13
CA GLY A 94 10.30 -3.42 3.95
C GLY A 94 10.35 -4.17 5.28
N GLN A 95 11.23 -3.75 6.19
CA GLN A 95 11.38 -4.35 7.52
C GLN A 95 10.07 -4.31 8.32
N ALA A 96 9.32 -3.21 8.25
CA ALA A 96 8.01 -3.12 8.92
C ALA A 96 6.96 -4.12 8.38
N TRP A 97 7.16 -4.68 7.18
CA TRP A 97 6.38 -5.82 6.69
C TRP A 97 6.87 -7.16 7.22
N GLU A 98 8.18 -7.31 7.41
CA GLU A 98 8.82 -8.55 7.85
C GLU A 98 8.66 -8.77 9.37
N SER A 99 8.74 -7.72 10.18
CA SER A 99 8.65 -7.77 11.65
C SER A 99 7.28 -8.19 12.21
N ASP A 100 6.28 -8.36 11.35
CA ASP A 100 4.94 -8.88 11.68
C ASP A 100 4.84 -10.39 11.42
N SER A 101 5.91 -11.01 10.89
CA SER A 101 6.08 -12.46 10.79
C SER A 101 6.76 -13.01 12.07
N GLY A 102 6.19 -12.71 13.23
CA GLY A 102 6.54 -13.34 14.51
C GLY A 102 5.41 -14.27 14.96
N PRO A 103 5.71 -15.40 15.63
CA PRO A 103 4.97 -16.66 15.57
C PRO A 103 3.48 -16.59 15.93
#